data_AF-A0AA88YMI3-F1
#
_entry.id   AF-A0AA88YMI3-F1
#
_cell.length_a   1.000
_cell.length_b   1.000
_cell.length_c   1.000
_cell.angle_alpha   90.00
_cell.angle_beta   90.00
_cell.angle_gamma   90.00
#
_symmetry.space_group_name_H-M   'P 1'
#
loop_
_entity.id
_entity.type
_entity.pdbx_description
1 polymer ?
#
loop_
_entity_poly.entity_id
_entity_poly.type
_entity_poly.pdbx_seq_one_letter_code
_entity_poly.pdbx_strand_id
1 'polypeptide(L)'
;MLVIPGALIIADVEYLNSNVMPLLKQLSYGGTNLADVADGLAVTMLVIGLAIMFLALMGICGAVKKYKTCLCIYAIIVLAMLIVQIVLVILWIVAYDRVENRIQGEMLTNLQSKYTYADITSEEISTAWNYLFMKLKCCGVNAQTSTTNNDFTSTPWKTGGASDNIPIFCCSGIDENSYSAVTFTACTQTMTTAVYANGCYTELKKQLEKYTIYYIAAGITILIIEVRLEIG
;
A
#
# COMPACT_ATOMS: atom_id res chain seq x y z
N MET A 1 -17.16 -8.59 9.17
CA MET A 1 -16.63 -9.10 7.88
C MET A 1 -15.20 -8.63 7.56
N LEU A 2 -14.77 -7.43 7.96
CA LEU A 2 -13.43 -6.91 7.65
C LEU A 2 -12.28 -7.46 8.53
N VAL A 3 -12.58 -8.18 9.62
CA VAL A 3 -11.55 -8.62 10.59
C VAL A 3 -10.60 -9.68 10.01
N ILE A 4 -11.12 -10.64 9.25
CA ILE A 4 -10.32 -11.72 8.64
C ILE A 4 -9.38 -11.18 7.55
N PRO A 5 -9.86 -10.45 6.53
CA PRO A 5 -8.96 -9.85 5.55
C PRO A 5 -8.04 -8.81 6.18
N GLY A 6 -8.51 -8.06 7.17
CA GLY A 6 -7.68 -7.14 7.95
C GLY A 6 -6.53 -7.85 8.67
N ALA A 7 -6.78 -8.96 9.34
CA ALA A 7 -5.75 -9.75 10.02
C ALA A 7 -4.77 -10.41 9.04
N LEU A 8 -5.25 -10.88 7.88
CA LEU A 8 -4.40 -11.43 6.81
C LEU A 8 -3.46 -10.37 6.24
N ILE A 9 -4.00 -9.18 5.94
CA ILE A 9 -3.20 -8.05 5.47
C ILE A 9 -2.22 -7.63 6.54
N ILE A 10 -2.65 -7.52 7.80
CA ILE A 10 -1.74 -7.17 8.89
C ILE A 10 -0.67 -8.23 9.05
N ALA A 11 -0.95 -9.52 8.92
CA ALA A 11 0.07 -10.57 9.04
C ALA A 11 1.09 -10.54 7.90
N ASP A 12 0.64 -10.38 6.65
CA ASP A 12 1.54 -10.26 5.49
C ASP A 12 2.28 -8.91 5.48
N VAL A 13 1.62 -7.84 5.92
CA VAL A 13 2.24 -6.55 6.13
C VAL A 13 3.24 -6.64 7.27
N GLU A 14 2.94 -7.23 8.42
CA GLU A 14 3.84 -7.40 9.58
C GLU A 14 5.13 -8.15 9.18
N TYR A 15 4.99 -9.15 8.30
CA TYR A 15 6.11 -9.85 7.68
C TYR A 15 6.98 -8.94 6.77
N LEU A 16 6.39 -7.95 6.11
CA LEU A 16 7.10 -6.88 5.39
C LEU A 16 7.55 -5.72 6.32
N ASN A 17 6.85 -5.53 7.44
CA ASN A 17 6.80 -4.32 8.25
C ASN A 17 8.03 -4.13 9.11
N SER A 18 8.61 -5.22 9.64
CA SER A 18 9.82 -5.13 10.47
C SER A 18 10.98 -4.46 9.73
N ASN A 19 10.95 -4.51 8.39
CA ASN A 19 12.10 -4.19 7.56
C ASN A 19 11.81 -3.11 6.49
N VAL A 20 10.53 -2.83 6.16
CA VAL A 20 10.11 -1.91 5.07
C VAL A 20 9.36 -0.66 5.57
N MET A 21 8.99 -0.61 6.87
CA MET A 21 8.40 0.57 7.52
C MET A 21 9.12 1.92 7.23
N PRO A 22 10.46 1.98 7.09
CA PRO A 22 11.17 3.21 6.71
C PRO A 22 10.73 3.79 5.37
N LEU A 23 10.47 2.94 4.37
CA LEU A 23 10.02 3.39 3.05
C LEU A 23 8.60 3.91 3.10
N LEU A 24 7.72 3.22 3.84
CA LEU A 24 6.34 3.65 4.02
C LEU A 24 6.26 4.99 4.78
N LYS A 25 7.19 5.23 5.72
CA LYS A 25 7.37 6.53 6.38
C LYS A 25 7.77 7.66 5.44
N GLN A 26 8.37 7.35 4.29
CA GLN A 26 8.85 8.34 3.32
C GLN A 26 7.99 8.47 2.07
N LEU A 27 6.97 7.63 1.91
CA LEU A 27 5.85 7.89 1.01
C LEU A 27 4.99 9.01 1.62
N SER A 28 5.54 10.23 1.59
CA SER A 28 4.87 11.43 2.05
C SER A 28 3.79 11.81 1.05
N TYR A 29 2.54 11.56 1.41
CA TYR A 29 1.40 12.04 0.65
C TYR A 29 1.19 13.53 0.93
N GLY A 30 1.85 14.40 0.15
CA GLY A 30 1.59 15.84 0.19
C GLY A 30 2.36 16.66 1.23
N GLY A 31 3.57 16.25 1.63
CA GLY A 31 4.49 17.11 2.40
C GLY A 31 4.22 17.21 3.91
N THR A 32 3.43 16.30 4.46
CA THR A 32 3.13 16.20 5.90
C THR A 32 3.90 15.04 6.56
N ASN A 33 4.21 15.18 7.86
CA ASN A 33 4.93 14.17 8.64
C ASN A 33 4.03 12.98 8.96
N LEU A 34 4.61 11.77 9.09
CA LEU A 34 3.82 10.58 9.41
C LEU A 34 3.16 10.63 10.80
N ALA A 35 3.71 11.41 11.73
CA ALA A 35 3.09 11.66 13.03
C ALA A 35 1.76 12.42 12.85
N ASP A 36 1.73 13.45 12.00
CA ASP A 36 0.52 14.23 11.72
C ASP A 36 -0.52 13.39 10.97
N VAL A 37 -0.06 12.50 10.08
CA VAL A 37 -0.94 11.55 9.36
C VAL A 37 -1.48 10.48 10.31
N ALA A 38 -0.66 9.94 11.20
CA ALA A 38 -1.08 8.94 12.18
C ALA A 38 -2.09 9.52 13.19
N ASP A 39 -1.85 10.73 13.67
CA ASP A 39 -2.79 11.45 14.53
C ASP A 39 -4.09 11.78 13.79
N GLY A 40 -4.00 12.22 12.52
CA GLY A 40 -5.16 12.44 11.66
C GLY A 40 -5.99 11.17 11.45
N LEU A 41 -5.33 10.03 11.19
CA LEU A 41 -5.99 8.73 11.04
C LEU A 41 -6.64 8.27 12.34
N ALA A 42 -5.96 8.44 13.48
CA ALA A 42 -6.50 8.09 14.80
C ALA A 42 -7.75 8.93 15.12
N VAL A 43 -7.69 10.25 14.89
CA VAL A 43 -8.84 11.15 15.06
C VAL A 43 -9.99 10.75 14.13
N THR A 44 -9.69 10.43 12.88
CA THR A 44 -10.71 10.03 11.89
C THR A 44 -11.40 8.72 12.30
N MET A 45 -10.64 7.73 12.76
CA MET A 45 -11.19 6.47 13.27
C MET A 45 -12.10 6.68 14.48
N LEU A 46 -11.72 7.56 15.41
CA LEU A 46 -12.55 7.90 16.57
C LEU A 46 -13.87 8.54 16.16
N VAL A 47 -13.83 9.51 15.23
CA VAL A 47 -15.04 10.20 14.74
C VAL A 47 -15.98 9.21 14.04
N ILE A 48 -15.45 8.34 13.18
CA ILE A 48 -16.24 7.31 12.50
C ILE A 48 -16.85 6.34 13.51
N GLY A 49 -16.08 5.90 14.51
CA GLY A 49 -16.56 4.99 15.56
C GLY A 49 -17.72 5.57 16.36
N LEU A 50 -17.62 6.84 16.77
CA LEU A 50 -18.69 7.55 17.49
C LEU A 50 -19.94 7.72 16.61
N ALA A 51 -19.77 8.02 15.32
CA ALA A 51 -20.88 8.14 14.39
C ALA A 51 -21.62 6.80 14.23
N ILE A 52 -20.90 5.69 14.06
CA ILE A 52 -21.49 4.35 13.95
C ILE A 52 -22.25 3.98 15.24
N MET A 53 -21.69 4.27 16.41
CA MET A 53 -22.36 4.04 17.68
C MET A 53 -23.65 4.85 17.80
N PHE A 54 -23.65 6.11 17.37
CA PHE A 54 -24.85 6.95 17.37
C PHE A 54 -25.92 6.42 16.42
N LEU A 55 -25.53 5.99 15.22
CA LEU A 55 -26.45 5.37 14.25
C LEU A 55 -27.06 4.06 14.78
N ALA A 56 -26.27 3.23 15.47
CA ALA A 56 -26.76 2.01 16.09
C ALA A 56 -27.80 2.31 17.20
N LEU A 57 -27.54 3.32 18.04
CA LEU A 57 -28.48 3.75 19.09
C LEU A 57 -29.78 4.31 18.50
N MET A 58 -29.71 5.08 17.41
CA MET A 58 -30.90 5.57 16.70
C MET A 58 -31.71 4.42 16.08
N GLY A 59 -31.05 3.42 15.49
CA GLY A 59 -31.71 2.23 14.94
C GLY A 59 -32.45 1.42 16.01
N ILE A 60 -31.80 1.15 17.16
CA ILE A 60 -32.42 0.40 18.27
C ILE A 60 -33.58 1.20 18.88
N CYS A 61 -33.39 2.50 19.13
CA CYS A 61 -34.45 3.36 19.67
C CYS A 61 -35.66 3.48 18.72
N GLY A 62 -35.41 3.55 17.41
CA GLY A 62 -36.46 3.60 16.38
C GLY A 62 -37.26 2.30 16.27
N ALA A 63 -36.63 1.14 16.50
CA ALA A 63 -37.32 -0.15 16.52
C ALA A 63 -38.17 -0.35 17.80
N VAL A 64 -37.66 0.10 18.96
CA VAL A 64 -38.31 -0.12 20.27
C VAL A 64 -39.42 0.90 20.54
N LYS A 65 -39.20 2.18 20.20
CA LYS A 65 -40.20 3.24 20.41
C LYS A 65 -40.75 3.65 19.06
N LYS A 66 -42.08 3.57 18.87
CA LYS A 66 -42.83 3.93 17.64
C LYS A 66 -42.73 5.42 17.23
N TYR A 67 -41.65 6.12 17.58
CA TYR A 67 -41.38 7.51 17.18
C TYR A 67 -40.98 7.55 15.70
N LYS A 68 -41.97 7.74 14.84
CA LYS A 68 -41.82 7.85 13.38
C LYS A 68 -40.75 8.86 12.95
N THR A 69 -40.51 9.91 13.74
CA THR A 69 -39.51 10.96 13.45
C THR A 69 -38.06 10.45 13.50
N CYS A 70 -37.72 9.56 14.44
CA CYS A 70 -36.36 8.99 14.51
C CYS A 70 -36.06 8.08 13.32
N LEU A 71 -37.07 7.32 12.87
CA LEU A 71 -36.95 6.46 11.69
C LEU A 71 -36.78 7.26 10.40
N CYS A 72 -37.46 8.41 10.29
CA CYS A 72 -37.32 9.31 9.13
C CYS A 72 -35.91 9.93 9.05
N ILE A 73 -35.35 10.40 10.17
CA ILE A 73 -33.98 10.94 10.21
C ILE A 73 -32.96 9.85 9.88
N TYR A 74 -33.14 8.63 10.41
CA TYR A 74 -32.29 7.50 10.09
C TYR A 74 -32.30 7.18 8.57
N ALA A 75 -33.48 7.14 7.96
CA ALA A 75 -33.63 6.90 6.52
C ALA A 75 -32.93 7.98 5.68
N ILE A 76 -33.03 9.27 6.08
CA ILE A 76 -32.35 10.37 5.38
C ILE A 76 -30.82 10.22 5.45
N ILE A 77 -30.28 9.83 6.61
CA ILE A 77 -28.83 9.65 6.78
C ILE A 77 -28.32 8.47 5.96
N VAL A 78 -29.03 7.34 5.96
CA VAL A 78 -28.66 6.16 5.15
C VAL A 78 -28.71 6.49 3.66
N LEU A 79 -29.75 7.20 3.20
CA LEU A 79 -29.85 7.64 1.80
C LEU A 79 -28.70 8.57 1.40
N ALA A 80 -28.30 9.49 2.28
CA ALA A 80 -27.16 10.36 2.03
C ALA A 80 -25.85 9.56 1.92
N MET A 81 -25.66 8.54 2.76
CA MET A 81 -24.50 7.64 2.69
C MET A 81 -24.47 6.86 1.37
N LEU A 82 -25.61 6.38 0.88
CA LEU A 82 -25.71 5.69 -0.42
C LEU A 82 -25.26 6.59 -1.57
N ILE A 83 -25.67 7.86 -1.57
CA ILE A 83 -25.22 8.85 -2.57
C ILE A 83 -23.70 9.06 -2.48
N VAL A 84 -23.16 9.21 -1.27
CA VAL A 84 -21.71 9.37 -1.06
C VAL A 84 -20.94 8.15 -1.58
N GLN A 85 -21.41 6.94 -1.32
CA GLN A 85 -20.77 5.71 -1.82
C GLN A 85 -20.72 5.66 -3.34
N ILE A 86 -21.83 6.01 -4.03
CA ILE A 86 -21.86 6.07 -5.50
C ILE A 86 -20.84 7.09 -6.02
N VAL A 87 -20.77 8.26 -5.41
CA VAL A 87 -19.78 9.29 -5.78
C VAL A 87 -18.35 8.77 -5.58
N LEU A 88 -18.05 8.11 -4.46
CA LEU A 88 -16.73 7.53 -4.19
C LEU A 88 -16.34 6.47 -5.22
N VAL A 89 -17.27 5.60 -5.61
CA VAL A 89 -17.02 4.57 -6.65
C VAL A 89 -16.73 5.22 -8.00
N ILE A 90 -17.50 6.22 -8.41
CA ILE A 90 -17.26 6.94 -9.66
C ILE A 90 -15.90 7.66 -9.63
N LEU A 91 -15.59 8.36 -8.53
CA LEU A 91 -14.31 9.02 -8.35
C LEU A 91 -13.15 8.03 -8.41
N TRP A 92 -13.29 6.87 -7.77
CA TRP A 92 -12.30 5.80 -7.83
C TRP A 92 -12.04 5.36 -9.27
N ILE A 93 -13.08 5.04 -10.04
CA ILE A 93 -12.95 4.59 -11.43
C ILE A 93 -12.25 5.65 -12.30
N VAL A 94 -12.60 6.92 -12.15
CA VAL A 94 -12.03 8.01 -12.96
C VAL A 94 -10.60 8.37 -12.53
N ALA A 95 -10.29 8.27 -11.23
CA ALA A 95 -8.99 8.65 -10.69
C ALA A 95 -8.00 7.48 -10.61
N TYR A 96 -8.44 6.24 -10.80
CA TYR A 96 -7.63 5.03 -10.58
C TYR A 96 -6.29 5.09 -11.33
N ASP A 97 -6.33 5.34 -12.64
CA ASP A 97 -5.12 5.40 -13.47
C ASP A 97 -4.19 6.54 -13.05
N ARG A 98 -4.73 7.67 -12.59
CA ARG A 98 -3.91 8.80 -12.12
C ARG A 98 -3.21 8.46 -10.81
N VAL A 99 -3.91 7.76 -9.91
CA VAL A 99 -3.37 7.31 -8.62
C VAL A 99 -2.29 6.26 -8.86
N GLU A 100 -2.52 5.28 -9.73
CA GLU A 100 -1.53 4.26 -10.12
C GLU A 100 -0.24 4.89 -10.66
N ASN A 101 -0.36 5.76 -11.66
CA ASN A 101 0.80 6.46 -12.23
C ASN A 101 1.52 7.35 -11.21
N ARG A 102 0.77 8.01 -10.32
CA ARG A 102 1.35 8.86 -9.28
C ARG A 102 2.13 8.04 -8.25
N ILE A 103 1.57 6.92 -7.77
CA ILE A 103 2.25 6.04 -6.83
C ILE A 103 3.53 5.49 -7.45
N GLN A 104 3.46 4.98 -8.69
CA GLN A 104 4.63 4.47 -9.40
C GLN A 104 5.69 5.57 -9.61
N GLY A 105 5.28 6.79 -9.98
CA GLY A 105 6.19 7.93 -10.16
C GLY A 105 6.82 8.42 -8.86
N GLU A 106 6.07 8.49 -7.77
CA GLU A 106 6.59 8.84 -6.44
C GLU A 106 7.57 7.79 -5.92
N MET A 107 7.25 6.50 -6.14
CA MET A 107 8.13 5.38 -5.82
C MET A 107 9.44 5.44 -6.62
N LEU A 108 9.38 5.76 -7.92
CA LEU A 108 10.56 5.96 -8.76
C LEU A 108 11.40 7.15 -8.31
N THR A 109 10.75 8.28 -8.03
CA THR A 109 11.41 9.49 -7.55
C THR A 109 12.10 9.24 -6.20
N ASN A 110 11.44 8.50 -5.30
CA ASN A 110 12.02 8.11 -4.02
C ASN A 110 13.27 7.25 -4.23
N LEU A 111 13.19 6.19 -5.05
CA LEU A 111 14.34 5.36 -5.37
C LEU A 111 15.49 6.20 -5.93
N GLN A 112 15.23 7.00 -6.97
CA GLN A 112 16.23 7.79 -7.66
C GLN A 112 16.86 8.91 -6.81
N SER A 113 16.16 9.44 -5.82
CA SER A 113 16.66 10.54 -4.98
C SER A 113 17.24 10.10 -3.64
N LYS A 114 16.89 8.91 -3.15
CA LYS A 114 17.20 8.49 -1.78
C LYS A 114 18.01 7.20 -1.68
N TYR A 115 18.02 6.35 -2.71
CA TYR A 115 18.75 5.10 -2.66
C TYR A 115 20.27 5.35 -2.76
N THR A 116 20.98 5.05 -1.67
CA THR A 116 22.39 5.40 -1.47
C THR A 116 23.29 4.20 -1.23
N TYR A 117 22.79 3.15 -0.56
CA TYR A 117 23.59 1.98 -0.16
C TYR A 117 22.95 0.65 -0.55
N ALA A 118 23.76 -0.26 -1.09
CA ALA A 118 23.37 -1.65 -1.30
C ALA A 118 23.75 -2.50 -0.07
N ASP A 119 23.25 -2.12 1.10
CA ASP A 119 23.35 -2.87 2.35
C ASP A 119 22.07 -2.73 3.21
N ILE A 120 22.05 -3.38 4.37
CA ILE A 120 20.91 -3.35 5.32
C ILE A 120 21.23 -2.60 6.62
N THR A 121 22.32 -1.83 6.66
CA THR A 121 22.87 -1.25 7.91
C THR A 121 23.10 0.25 7.85
N SER A 122 23.34 0.81 6.66
CA SER A 122 23.90 2.15 6.51
C SER A 122 22.83 3.25 6.47
N GLU A 123 21.67 2.98 5.87
CA GLU A 123 20.64 4.00 5.69
C GLU A 123 19.23 3.38 5.62
N GLU A 124 18.26 4.02 6.25
CA GLU A 124 16.90 3.49 6.49
C GLU A 124 16.15 3.20 5.19
N ILE A 125 16.21 4.13 4.22
CA ILE A 125 15.47 4.07 2.94
C ILE A 125 16.05 2.98 2.06
N SER A 126 17.38 2.97 1.93
CA SER A 126 18.10 2.01 1.10
C SER A 126 17.94 0.60 1.64
N THR A 127 18.02 0.45 2.97
CA THR A 127 17.73 -0.82 3.66
C THR A 127 16.33 -1.32 3.33
N ALA A 128 15.32 -0.47 3.45
CA ALA A 128 13.96 -0.87 3.17
C ALA A 128 13.72 -1.19 1.68
N TRP A 129 14.42 -0.52 0.74
CA TRP A 129 14.43 -0.91 -0.68
C TRP A 129 15.04 -2.28 -0.90
N ASN A 130 16.17 -2.56 -0.25
CA ASN A 130 16.85 -3.85 -0.31
C ASN A 130 15.98 -4.99 0.22
N TYR A 131 15.25 -4.74 1.29
CA TYR A 131 14.23 -5.67 1.77
C TYR A 131 13.07 -5.86 0.81
N LEU A 132 12.59 -4.78 0.19
CA LEU A 132 11.53 -4.86 -0.81
C LEU A 132 11.95 -5.76 -1.98
N PHE A 133 13.16 -5.60 -2.50
CA PHE A 133 13.71 -6.42 -3.59
C PHE A 133 13.73 -7.91 -3.22
N MET A 134 14.23 -8.25 -2.03
CA MET A 134 14.29 -9.64 -1.56
C MET A 134 12.91 -10.25 -1.30
N LYS A 135 12.03 -9.54 -0.58
CA LYS A 135 10.75 -10.09 -0.11
C LYS A 135 9.74 -10.21 -1.24
N LEU A 136 9.68 -9.22 -2.14
CA LEU A 136 8.78 -9.24 -3.29
C LEU A 136 9.42 -9.86 -4.54
N LYS A 137 10.71 -10.24 -4.49
CA LYS A 137 11.43 -10.85 -5.62
C LYS A 137 11.32 -10.00 -6.89
N CYS A 138 11.62 -8.72 -6.72
CA CYS A 138 11.51 -7.69 -7.74
C CYS A 138 12.79 -6.84 -7.78
N CYS A 139 12.97 -6.03 -8.83
CA CYS A 139 14.11 -5.13 -8.92
C CYS A 139 13.72 -3.81 -9.56
N GLY A 140 14.04 -2.70 -8.88
CA GLY A 140 13.63 -1.37 -9.29
C GLY A 140 12.11 -1.18 -9.22
N VAL A 141 11.64 -0.02 -9.65
CA VAL A 141 10.19 0.30 -9.65
C VAL A 141 9.54 -0.31 -10.87
N ASN A 142 10.18 -0.10 -12.02
CA ASN A 142 9.80 -0.60 -13.32
C ASN A 142 10.46 -1.96 -13.58
N ALA A 143 9.88 -2.71 -14.51
CA ALA A 143 10.45 -3.99 -14.94
C ALA A 143 11.86 -3.79 -15.52
N GLN A 144 12.77 -4.68 -15.13
CA GLN A 144 14.14 -4.65 -15.58
C GLN A 144 14.26 -5.24 -16.99
N THR A 145 14.58 -4.39 -17.96
CA THR A 145 14.84 -4.80 -19.35
C THR A 145 16.34 -4.85 -19.67
N SER A 146 17.17 -4.17 -18.87
CA SER A 146 18.62 -4.12 -18.98
C SER A 146 19.25 -3.81 -17.63
N THR A 147 20.46 -4.33 -17.37
CA THR A 147 21.25 -3.94 -16.19
C THR A 147 21.86 -2.55 -16.36
N THR A 148 22.09 -2.05 -17.58
CA THR A 148 22.85 -0.79 -17.78
C THR A 148 21.96 0.45 -17.93
N ASN A 149 20.72 0.29 -18.35
CA ASN A 149 19.74 1.38 -18.47
C ASN A 149 18.49 1.03 -17.66
N ASN A 150 18.51 1.37 -16.38
CA ASN A 150 17.45 1.04 -15.44
C ASN A 150 17.24 2.16 -14.40
N ASP A 151 16.29 1.94 -13.51
CA ASP A 151 15.89 2.88 -12.46
C ASP A 151 17.02 3.26 -11.49
N PHE A 152 18.13 2.50 -11.43
CA PHE A 152 19.27 2.79 -10.56
C PHE A 152 20.29 3.74 -11.17
N THR A 153 20.27 3.96 -12.48
CA THR A 153 21.28 4.74 -13.20
C THR A 153 21.48 6.17 -12.67
N SER A 154 20.42 6.81 -12.20
CA SER A 154 20.42 8.17 -11.64
C SER A 154 20.49 8.22 -10.11
N THR A 155 20.54 7.07 -9.43
CA THR A 155 20.55 7.03 -7.97
C THR A 155 21.86 7.57 -7.38
N PRO A 156 21.83 8.13 -6.15
CA PRO A 156 23.02 8.45 -5.37
C PRO A 156 23.97 7.25 -5.21
N TRP A 157 23.43 6.03 -5.10
CA TRP A 157 24.23 4.81 -5.05
C TRP A 157 25.09 4.62 -6.30
N LYS A 158 24.49 4.75 -7.50
CA LYS A 158 25.23 4.57 -8.76
C LYS A 158 26.17 5.73 -9.04
N THR A 159 25.71 6.97 -8.84
CA THR A 159 26.51 8.18 -9.04
C THR A 159 27.61 8.36 -8.00
N GLY A 160 27.46 7.76 -6.81
CA GLY A 160 28.45 7.69 -5.75
C GLY A 160 29.60 6.70 -5.99
N GLY A 161 29.64 6.04 -7.16
CA GLY A 161 30.76 5.21 -7.58
C GLY A 161 30.56 3.71 -7.49
N ALA A 162 29.31 3.22 -7.34
CA ALA A 162 29.05 1.79 -7.36
C ALA A 162 29.46 1.15 -8.70
N SER A 163 30.31 0.11 -8.61
CA SER A 163 30.79 -0.66 -9.76
C SER A 163 29.71 -1.54 -10.39
N ASP A 164 28.71 -1.95 -9.60
CA ASP A 164 27.61 -2.79 -10.02
C ASP A 164 26.51 -1.98 -10.71
N ASN A 165 25.84 -2.57 -11.70
CA ASN A 165 24.80 -1.87 -12.45
C ASN A 165 23.41 -1.98 -11.80
N ILE A 166 23.19 -3.01 -10.98
CA ILE A 166 22.04 -3.14 -10.07
C ILE A 166 22.51 -3.61 -8.69
N PRO A 167 21.75 -3.32 -7.62
CA PRO A 167 22.06 -3.82 -6.27
C PRO A 167 22.05 -5.35 -6.19
N ILE A 168 22.89 -5.92 -5.33
CA ILE A 168 22.94 -7.37 -5.12
C ILE A 168 21.59 -7.96 -4.67
N PHE A 169 20.77 -7.18 -3.95
CA PHE A 169 19.43 -7.59 -3.51
C PHE A 169 18.41 -7.81 -4.64
N CYS A 170 18.71 -7.35 -5.86
CA CYS A 170 17.95 -7.67 -7.06
C CYS A 170 18.24 -9.09 -7.61
N CYS A 171 19.25 -9.77 -7.06
CA CYS A 171 19.63 -11.11 -7.45
C CYS A 171 18.87 -12.17 -6.65
N SER A 172 18.52 -13.24 -7.33
CA SER A 172 17.86 -14.40 -6.74
C SER A 172 18.81 -15.21 -5.88
N GLY A 173 18.27 -15.77 -4.79
CA GLY A 173 19.05 -16.55 -3.82
C GLY A 173 19.85 -15.72 -2.82
N ILE A 174 19.60 -14.40 -2.76
CA ILE A 174 20.14 -13.51 -1.74
C ILE A 174 19.16 -13.41 -0.57
N ASP A 175 19.68 -13.50 0.64
CA ASP A 175 18.97 -13.27 1.89
C ASP A 175 19.78 -12.36 2.84
N GLU A 176 19.14 -11.97 3.95
CA GLU A 176 19.68 -11.06 4.97
C GLU A 176 21.02 -11.52 5.57
N ASN A 177 21.31 -12.82 5.54
CA ASN A 177 22.53 -13.41 6.09
C ASN A 177 23.56 -13.75 5.02
N SER A 178 23.15 -13.87 3.75
CA SER A 178 24.02 -14.28 2.65
C SER A 178 24.48 -13.13 1.75
N TYR A 179 23.87 -11.94 1.83
CA TYR A 179 24.19 -10.81 0.92
C TYR A 179 25.65 -10.38 0.93
N SER A 180 26.36 -10.52 2.06
CA SER A 180 27.77 -10.13 2.23
C SER A 180 28.76 -11.23 1.81
N ALA A 181 28.32 -12.48 1.70
CA ALA A 181 29.14 -13.63 1.33
C ALA A 181 29.08 -13.95 -0.18
N VAL A 182 28.14 -13.34 -0.91
CA VAL A 182 27.87 -13.66 -2.30
C VAL A 182 28.70 -12.78 -3.23
N THR A 183 29.64 -13.39 -3.97
CA THR A 183 30.48 -12.74 -4.99
C THR A 183 29.90 -12.85 -6.41
N PHE A 184 28.58 -13.02 -6.57
CA PHE A 184 27.90 -13.20 -7.87
C PHE A 184 27.90 -11.91 -8.71
N THR A 185 29.07 -11.52 -9.20
CA THR A 185 29.29 -10.33 -10.03
C THR A 185 28.59 -10.42 -11.38
N ALA A 186 28.25 -11.61 -11.86
CA ALA A 186 27.55 -11.75 -13.14
C ALA A 186 26.11 -11.20 -13.09
N CYS A 187 25.40 -11.38 -11.97
CA CYS A 187 24.00 -10.97 -11.83
C CYS A 187 23.85 -9.45 -11.71
N THR A 188 24.76 -8.80 -10.98
CA THR A 188 24.74 -7.34 -10.79
C THR A 188 25.16 -6.56 -12.03
N GLN A 189 25.84 -7.22 -12.97
CA GLN A 189 26.43 -6.58 -14.14
C GLN A 189 25.66 -6.87 -15.43
N THR A 190 25.16 -8.09 -15.61
CA THR A 190 24.51 -8.55 -16.84
C THR A 190 23.12 -9.10 -16.56
N MET A 191 22.17 -8.86 -17.46
CA MET A 191 20.85 -9.49 -17.39
C MET A 191 20.99 -11.00 -17.54
N THR A 192 20.62 -11.73 -16.49
CA THR A 192 20.62 -13.19 -16.43
C THR A 192 19.31 -13.67 -15.82
N THR A 193 19.06 -14.97 -15.84
CA THR A 193 17.92 -15.58 -15.12
C THR A 193 18.02 -15.42 -13.60
N ALA A 194 19.19 -15.04 -13.09
CA ALA A 194 19.39 -14.76 -11.67
C ALA A 194 18.86 -13.37 -11.26
N VAL A 195 18.53 -12.48 -12.21
CA VAL A 195 17.98 -11.15 -11.91
C VAL A 195 16.46 -11.21 -11.78
N TYR A 196 15.90 -10.56 -10.76
CA TYR A 196 14.47 -10.34 -10.70
C TYR A 196 14.00 -9.36 -11.78
N ALA A 197 13.39 -9.89 -12.85
CA ALA A 197 12.98 -9.08 -14.00
C ALA A 197 11.75 -8.19 -13.75
N ASN A 198 10.89 -8.57 -12.79
CA ASN A 198 9.66 -7.82 -12.50
C ASN A 198 9.97 -6.55 -11.68
N GLY A 199 9.24 -5.46 -11.98
CA GLY A 199 9.30 -4.23 -11.21
C GLY A 199 8.55 -4.36 -9.89
N CYS A 200 9.06 -3.71 -8.84
CA CYS A 200 8.48 -3.80 -7.51
C CYS A 200 7.10 -3.17 -7.41
N TYR A 201 6.78 -2.17 -8.23
CA TYR A 201 5.42 -1.63 -8.28
C TYR A 201 4.40 -2.71 -8.67
N THR A 202 4.70 -3.46 -9.73
CA THR A 202 3.83 -4.52 -10.24
C THR A 202 3.67 -5.64 -9.22
N GLU A 203 4.75 -6.06 -8.57
CA GLU A 203 4.69 -7.18 -7.62
C GLU A 203 4.04 -6.80 -6.30
N LEU A 204 4.25 -5.55 -5.85
CA LEU A 204 3.50 -4.98 -4.74
C LEU A 204 2.00 -4.91 -5.06
N LYS A 205 1.65 -4.44 -6.27
CA LYS A 205 0.25 -4.37 -6.73
C LYS A 205 -0.41 -5.75 -6.71
N LYS A 206 0.26 -6.80 -7.23
CA LYS A 206 -0.26 -8.17 -7.19
C LYS A 206 -0.54 -8.67 -5.77
N GLN A 207 0.33 -8.36 -4.82
CA GLN A 207 0.11 -8.73 -3.42
C GLN A 207 -1.12 -8.03 -2.86
N LEU A 208 -1.34 -6.75 -3.20
CA LEU A 208 -2.52 -6.00 -2.79
C LEU A 208 -3.81 -6.51 -3.46
N GLU A 209 -3.76 -6.85 -4.75
CA GLU A 209 -4.90 -7.36 -5.52
C GLU A 209 -5.47 -8.66 -4.95
N LYS A 210 -4.61 -9.50 -4.35
CA LYS A 210 -5.03 -10.71 -3.62
C LYS A 210 -6.06 -10.39 -2.52
N TYR A 211 -5.95 -9.23 -1.89
CA TYR A 211 -6.86 -8.80 -0.83
C TYR A 211 -8.04 -7.97 -1.33
N THR A 212 -7.93 -7.36 -2.51
CA THR A 212 -8.98 -6.52 -3.10
C THR A 212 -10.32 -7.26 -3.22
N ILE A 213 -10.33 -8.56 -3.51
CA ILE A 213 -11.57 -9.35 -3.60
C ILE A 213 -12.36 -9.36 -2.28
N TYR A 214 -11.68 -9.41 -1.14
CA TYR A 214 -12.34 -9.39 0.16
C TYR A 214 -12.97 -8.03 0.47
N TYR A 215 -12.32 -6.94 0.07
CA TYR A 215 -12.86 -5.60 0.21
C TYR A 215 -14.07 -5.36 -0.71
N ILE A 216 -14.02 -5.86 -1.95
CA ILE A 216 -15.17 -5.80 -2.87
C ILE A 216 -16.35 -6.58 -2.27
N ALA A 217 -16.13 -7.78 -1.75
CA ALA A 217 -17.18 -8.58 -1.13
C ALA A 217 -17.81 -7.89 0.10
N ALA A 218 -16.98 -7.25 0.93
CA ALA A 218 -17.46 -6.47 2.06
C ALA A 218 -18.32 -5.27 1.60
N GLY A 219 -17.87 -4.54 0.58
CA GLY A 219 -18.60 -3.40 0.00
C GLY A 219 -19.97 -3.81 -0.56
N ILE A 220 -20.03 -4.91 -1.32
CA ILE A 220 -21.30 -5.44 -1.84
C ILE A 220 -22.24 -5.83 -0.70
N THR A 221 -21.71 -6.46 0.36
CA THR A 221 -22.54 -6.85 1.51
C THR A 221 -23.12 -5.63 2.23
N ILE A 222 -22.31 -4.57 2.40
CA ILE A 222 -22.75 -3.31 3.00
C ILE A 222 -23.86 -2.67 2.14
N LEU A 223 -23.67 -2.60 0.82
CA LEU A 223 -24.69 -2.09 -0.10
C LEU A 223 -26.01 -2.87 -0.01
N ILE A 224 -25.95 -4.20 0.07
CA ILE A 224 -27.16 -5.02 0.25
C ILE A 224 -27.85 -4.69 1.57
N ILE A 225 -27.10 -4.53 2.66
CA ILE A 225 -27.65 -4.18 3.98
C ILE A 225 -28.32 -2.80 3.91
N GLU A 226 -27.67 -1.81 3.33
CA GLU A 226 -28.23 -0.45 3.19
C GLU A 226 -29.51 -0.43 2.37
N VAL A 227 -29.54 -1.11 1.22
CA VAL A 227 -30.75 -1.21 0.39
C VAL A 227 -31.89 -1.94 1.12
N ARG A 228 -31.58 -2.97 1.92
CA ARG A 228 -32.59 -3.64 2.74
C ARG A 228 -33.11 -2.78 3.88
N LEU A 229 -32.27 -1.90 4.44
CA LEU A 229 -32.66 -0.93 5.46
C LEU A 229 -33.52 0.21 4.90
N GLU A 230 -33.41 0.54 3.61
CA GLU A 230 -34.27 1.55 2.96
C GLU A 230 -35.65 1.02 2.57
N ILE A 231 -35.76 -0.28 2.22
CA ILE A 231 -37.00 -0.88 1.70
C ILE A 231 -37.88 -1.50 2.82
N GLY A 232 -37.29 -1.84 3.98
CA GLY A 232 -37.99 -2.48 5.11
C GLY A 232 -38.51 -1.51 6.16
#